data_AF-A0A5D4RFL0-F1
#
_entry.id   AF-A0A5D4RFL0-F1
#
_cell.length_a   1.000
_cell.length_b   1.000
_cell.length_c   1.000
_cell.angle_alpha   90.00
_cell.angle_beta   90.00
_cell.angle_gamma   90.00
#
_symmetry.space_group_name_H-M   'P 1'
#
loop_
_entity.id
_entity.type
_entity.pdbx_description
1 polymer ?
#
loop_
_entity_poly.entity_id
_entity_poly.type
_entity_poly.pdbx_seq_one_letter_code
_entity_poly.pdbx_strand_id
1 'polypeptide(L)'
;MKSLKMKAITWIECLNDQYSFNSFTGDHAAYFKIEEFADEPEVYIRFTDAGLDFGYEAVQWNGPIPAPVPGIYTKHPLSWKAIRTLNKEEQQAVLLELLLKTINTRKRHYRKCQFCGEKAAKEHRFDRDTCHGCASRQFGVVY
;
A
#
# COMPACT_ATOMS: atom_id res chain seq x y z
N MET A 1 5.08 3.83 22.23
CA MET A 1 4.76 3.84 20.78
C MET A 1 4.80 2.41 20.27
N LYS A 2 3.70 1.85 19.74
CA LYS A 2 3.72 0.47 19.21
C LYS A 2 4.48 0.44 17.88
N SER A 3 5.44 -0.48 17.74
CA SER A 3 6.16 -0.70 16.48
C SER A 3 5.17 -0.95 15.33
N LEU A 4 5.47 -0.47 14.12
CA LEU A 4 4.68 -0.71 12.89
C LEU A 4 4.32 -2.19 12.73
N LYS A 5 5.26 -3.09 13.05
CA LYS A 5 5.04 -4.54 13.02
C LYS A 5 3.91 -4.97 13.97
N MET A 6 3.86 -4.40 15.16
CA MET A 6 2.80 -4.69 16.14
C MET A 6 1.44 -4.18 15.66
N LYS A 7 1.39 -2.97 15.08
CA LYS A 7 0.16 -2.44 14.48
C LYS A 7 -0.34 -3.33 13.33
N ALA A 8 0.57 -3.80 12.48
CA ALA A 8 0.26 -4.72 11.39
C ALA A 8 -0.25 -6.09 11.88
N ILE A 9 0.34 -6.64 12.95
CA ILE A 9 -0.13 -7.89 13.58
C ILE A 9 -1.58 -7.72 14.06
N THR A 10 -1.84 -6.72 14.90
CA THR A 10 -3.18 -6.46 15.43
C THR A 10 -4.20 -6.24 14.32
N TRP A 11 -3.83 -5.55 13.26
CA TRP A 11 -4.71 -5.33 12.12
C TRP A 11 -5.07 -6.63 11.38
N ILE A 12 -4.09 -7.52 11.15
CA ILE A 12 -4.34 -8.83 10.53
C ILE A 12 -5.19 -9.73 11.43
N GLU A 13 -4.98 -9.70 12.74
CA GLU A 13 -5.83 -10.43 13.69
C GLU A 13 -7.29 -9.98 13.58
N CYS A 14 -7.55 -8.67 13.55
CA CYS A 14 -8.90 -8.14 13.33
C CYS A 14 -9.49 -8.57 11.98
N LEU A 15 -8.69 -8.63 10.91
CA LEU A 15 -9.16 -9.11 9.61
C LEU A 15 -9.51 -10.60 9.62
N ASN A 16 -8.73 -11.44 10.29
CA ASN A 16 -9.05 -12.87 10.49
C ASN A 16 -10.37 -13.08 11.23
N ASP A 17 -10.66 -12.23 12.22
CA ASP A 17 -11.91 -12.35 12.98
C ASP A 17 -13.11 -11.81 12.18
N GLN A 18 -12.91 -10.78 11.36
CA GLN A 18 -13.96 -10.16 10.55
C GLN A 18 -14.27 -10.94 9.27
N TYR A 19 -13.26 -11.54 8.64
CA TYR A 19 -13.38 -12.26 7.38
C TYR A 19 -13.01 -13.72 7.60
N SER A 20 -14.01 -14.62 7.55
CA SER A 20 -13.75 -16.05 7.52
C SER A 20 -13.11 -16.41 6.17
N PHE A 21 -11.77 -16.50 6.15
CA PHE A 21 -10.98 -16.91 4.98
C PHE A 21 -11.39 -18.29 4.42
N ASN A 22 -12.13 -19.09 5.19
CA ASN A 22 -12.64 -20.40 4.78
C ASN A 22 -13.97 -20.34 4.02
N SER A 23 -14.72 -19.24 4.10
CA SER A 23 -16.09 -19.15 3.54
C SER A 23 -16.36 -17.83 2.79
N PHE A 24 -15.32 -17.09 2.42
CA PHE A 24 -15.47 -15.78 1.80
C PHE A 24 -16.09 -15.87 0.39
N THR A 25 -17.10 -15.03 0.15
CA THR A 25 -17.68 -14.74 -1.16
C THR A 25 -17.83 -13.22 -1.30
N GLY A 26 -17.25 -12.62 -2.35
CA GLY A 26 -17.35 -11.18 -2.62
C GLY A 26 -16.05 -10.55 -3.16
N ASP A 27 -16.07 -9.23 -3.36
CA ASP A 27 -14.87 -8.42 -3.61
C ASP A 27 -14.81 -7.36 -2.51
N HIS A 28 -13.77 -7.43 -1.68
CA HIS A 28 -13.58 -6.52 -0.56
C HIS A 28 -12.12 -6.12 -0.45
N ALA A 29 -11.85 -4.85 -0.14
CA ALA A 29 -10.50 -4.37 0.15
C ALA A 29 -10.44 -3.78 1.56
N ALA A 30 -9.48 -4.28 2.34
CA ALA A 30 -9.12 -3.71 3.62
C ALA A 30 -7.84 -2.89 3.47
N TYR A 31 -7.83 -1.70 4.08
CA TYR A 31 -6.71 -0.75 3.98
C TYR A 31 -5.97 -0.62 5.31
N PHE A 32 -4.64 -0.60 5.22
CA PHE A 32 -3.74 -0.39 6.32
C PHE A 32 -2.94 0.90 6.09
N LYS A 33 -3.16 1.88 6.98
CA LYS A 33 -2.45 3.16 6.94
C LYS A 33 -1.06 3.05 7.56
N ILE A 34 -0.04 3.52 6.86
CA ILE A 34 1.33 3.61 7.36
C ILE A 34 1.49 4.95 8.09
N GLU A 35 0.96 5.02 9.30
CA GLU A 35 1.03 6.20 10.17
C GLU A 35 2.48 6.67 10.42
N GLU A 36 2.65 7.97 10.67
CA GLU A 36 3.94 8.58 11.01
C GLU A 36 5.01 8.40 9.90
N PHE A 37 4.59 8.25 8.64
CA PHE A 37 5.49 8.16 7.48
C PHE A 37 5.00 9.01 6.32
N ALA A 38 5.74 10.08 6.00
CA ALA A 38 5.46 10.95 4.85
C ALA A 38 4.02 11.48 4.88
N ASP A 39 3.25 11.25 3.82
CA ASP A 39 1.83 11.57 3.67
C ASP A 39 0.90 10.48 4.24
N GLU A 40 1.44 9.56 5.04
CA GLU A 40 0.75 8.42 5.64
C GLU A 40 0.03 7.52 4.62
N PRO A 41 0.76 6.93 3.66
CA PRO A 41 0.16 6.14 2.60
C PRO A 41 -0.52 4.88 3.11
N GLU A 42 -1.49 4.42 2.34
CA GLU A 42 -2.21 3.18 2.59
C GLU A 42 -1.67 2.05 1.70
N VAL A 43 -1.71 0.85 2.25
CA VAL A 43 -1.57 -0.41 1.51
C VAL A 43 -2.84 -1.22 1.71
N TYR A 44 -3.17 -2.12 0.78
CA TYR A 44 -4.38 -2.92 0.88
C TYR A 44 -4.10 -4.42 0.95
N ILE A 45 -5.07 -5.14 1.51
CA ILE A 45 -5.34 -6.55 1.23
C ILE A 45 -6.71 -6.59 0.55
N ARG A 46 -6.76 -7.07 -0.70
CA ARG A 46 -7.99 -7.23 -1.47
C ARG A 46 -8.33 -8.71 -1.58
N PHE A 47 -9.56 -9.04 -1.25
CA PHE A 47 -10.11 -10.38 -1.33
C PHE A 47 -10.79 -10.52 -2.68
N THR A 48 -10.34 -11.49 -3.48
CA THR A 48 -10.84 -11.75 -4.81
C THR A 48 -11.28 -13.21 -4.93
N ASP A 49 -11.95 -13.56 -6.02
CA ASP A 49 -12.34 -14.95 -6.30
C ASP A 49 -11.12 -15.89 -6.41
N ALA A 50 -9.95 -15.37 -6.79
CA ALA A 50 -8.72 -16.14 -6.96
C ALA A 50 -7.93 -16.31 -5.65
N GLY A 51 -8.08 -15.38 -4.71
CA GLY A 51 -7.28 -15.35 -3.49
C GLY A 51 -7.26 -13.99 -2.81
N LEU A 52 -6.09 -13.65 -2.28
CA LEU A 52 -5.79 -12.35 -1.69
C LEU A 52 -4.74 -11.63 -2.51
N ASP A 53 -4.97 -10.36 -2.78
CA ASP A 53 -4.01 -9.47 -3.42
C ASP A 53 -3.52 -8.42 -2.44
N PHE A 54 -2.20 -8.32 -2.31
CA PHE A 54 -1.56 -7.27 -1.53
C PHE A 54 -1.00 -6.21 -2.46
N GLY A 55 -1.28 -4.95 -2.18
CA GLY A 55 -0.83 -3.85 -3.02
C GLY A 55 -1.03 -2.49 -2.38
N TYR A 56 -1.03 -1.47 -3.22
CA TYR A 56 -1.38 -0.11 -2.82
C TYR A 56 -2.07 0.59 -3.99
N GLU A 57 -2.83 1.63 -3.65
CA GLU A 57 -3.39 2.54 -4.64
C GLU A 57 -2.52 3.79 -4.70
N ALA A 58 -2.40 4.37 -5.89
CA ALA A 58 -1.62 5.59 -6.08
C ALA A 58 -2.22 6.44 -7.18
N VAL A 59 -2.05 7.76 -7.06
CA VAL A 59 -2.46 8.71 -8.08
C VAL A 59 -1.79 8.35 -9.41
N GLN A 60 -2.59 8.33 -10.47
CA GLN A 60 -2.12 8.10 -11.82
C GLN A 60 -2.28 9.38 -12.64
N TRP A 61 -1.22 9.77 -13.33
CA TRP A 61 -1.21 10.92 -14.23
C TRP A 61 -1.30 10.40 -15.68
N ASN A 62 -2.49 10.50 -16.28
CA ASN A 62 -2.73 10.18 -17.70
C ASN A 62 -2.71 11.44 -18.58
N GLY A 63 -2.38 12.59 -17.99
CA GLY A 63 -2.42 13.90 -18.59
C GLY A 63 -2.18 14.98 -17.52
N PRO A 64 -2.49 16.25 -17.81
CA PRO A 64 -2.34 17.35 -16.86
C PRO A 64 -3.25 17.23 -15.63
N ILE A 65 -4.37 16.51 -15.79
CA ILE A 65 -5.31 16.20 -14.72
C ILE A 65 -5.08 14.74 -14.30
N PRO A 66 -4.97 14.45 -12.99
CA PRO A 66 -4.87 13.07 -12.52
C PRO A 66 -6.11 12.28 -12.92
N ALA A 67 -5.95 10.97 -13.13
CA ALA A 67 -7.06 10.09 -13.42
C ALA A 67 -8.13 10.19 -12.31
N PRO A 68 -9.43 10.13 -12.66
CA PRO A 68 -10.52 10.26 -11.68
C PRO A 68 -10.57 9.07 -10.70
N VAL A 69 -9.92 7.96 -11.06
CA VAL A 69 -9.75 6.77 -10.22
C VAL A 69 -8.26 6.52 -10.01
N PRO A 70 -7.85 6.13 -8.79
CA PRO A 70 -6.45 5.81 -8.52
C PRO A 70 -6.02 4.55 -9.29
N GLY A 71 -4.73 4.48 -9.63
CA GLY A 71 -4.13 3.28 -10.17
C GLY A 71 -3.98 2.22 -9.09
N ILE A 72 -4.33 0.97 -9.40
CA ILE A 72 -4.21 -0.18 -8.51
C ILE A 72 -2.91 -0.92 -8.82
N TYR A 73 -2.04 -1.07 -7.82
CA TYR A 73 -0.72 -1.69 -7.97
C TYR A 73 -0.58 -2.95 -7.12
N THR A 74 -1.07 -4.09 -7.64
CA THR A 74 -0.89 -5.41 -7.00
C THR A 74 0.58 -5.81 -7.01
N LYS A 75 1.08 -6.29 -5.85
CA LYS A 75 2.48 -6.73 -5.65
C LYS A 75 2.59 -8.20 -5.33
N HIS A 76 1.74 -8.71 -4.46
CA HIS A 76 1.81 -10.10 -4.01
C HIS A 76 0.42 -10.73 -4.04
N PRO A 77 0.12 -11.55 -5.05
CA PRO A 77 -1.05 -12.39 -5.04
C PRO A 77 -0.81 -13.64 -4.17
N LEU A 78 -1.84 -14.11 -3.47
CA LEU A 78 -1.81 -15.31 -2.65
C LEU A 78 -3.10 -16.10 -2.88
N SER A 79 -2.99 -17.27 -3.51
CA SER A 79 -4.16 -18.07 -3.87
C SER A 79 -4.89 -18.66 -2.66
N TRP A 80 -6.22 -18.83 -2.78
CA TRP A 80 -7.03 -19.54 -1.78
C TRP A 80 -6.51 -20.95 -1.48
N LYS A 81 -6.04 -21.66 -2.51
CA LYS A 81 -5.46 -22.99 -2.35
C LYS A 81 -4.26 -23.00 -1.41
N ALA A 82 -3.37 -22.00 -1.53
CA ALA A 82 -2.20 -21.88 -0.66
C ALA A 82 -2.56 -21.51 0.78
N ILE A 83 -3.57 -20.66 0.98
CA ILE A 83 -4.00 -20.23 2.33
C ILE A 83 -4.67 -21.40 3.06
N ARG A 84 -5.55 -22.12 2.38
CA ARG A 84 -6.35 -23.22 2.98
C ARG A 84 -5.51 -24.43 3.39
N THR A 85 -4.29 -24.59 2.86
CA THR A 85 -3.37 -25.64 3.29
C THR A 85 -2.65 -25.32 4.60
N LEU A 86 -2.71 -24.08 5.08
CA LEU A 86 -1.99 -23.60 6.26
C LEU A 86 -2.90 -23.60 7.49
N ASN A 87 -2.31 -23.82 8.67
CA ASN A 87 -3.01 -23.61 9.94
C ASN A 87 -3.16 -22.11 10.26
N LYS A 88 -3.89 -21.77 11.33
CA LYS A 88 -4.18 -20.36 11.67
C LYS A 88 -2.92 -19.54 11.92
N GLU A 89 -1.94 -20.08 12.65
CA GLU A 89 -0.69 -19.37 12.94
C GLU A 89 0.14 -19.13 11.66
N GLU A 90 0.21 -20.13 10.78
CA GLU A 90 0.91 -20.04 9.50
C GLU A 90 0.23 -19.04 8.54
N GLN A 91 -1.11 -19.04 8.49
CA GLN A 91 -1.86 -18.04 7.72
C GLN A 91 -1.51 -16.63 8.20
N GLN A 92 -1.58 -16.38 9.51
CA GLN A 92 -1.22 -15.07 10.07
C GLN A 92 0.21 -14.67 9.75
N ALA A 93 1.16 -15.60 9.85
CA ALA A 93 2.57 -15.35 9.54
C ALA A 93 2.78 -14.96 8.06
N VAL A 94 2.14 -15.68 7.13
CA VAL A 94 2.23 -15.40 5.69
C VAL A 94 1.57 -14.06 5.34
N LEU A 95 0.36 -13.79 5.86
CA LEU A 95 -0.32 -12.51 5.64
C LEU A 95 0.53 -11.34 6.15
N LEU A 96 1.13 -11.47 7.34
CA LEU A 96 1.99 -10.46 7.93
C LEU A 96 3.24 -10.24 7.10
N GLU A 97 3.89 -11.31 6.64
CA GLU A 97 5.07 -11.21 5.80
C GLU A 97 4.77 -10.45 4.50
N LEU A 98 3.69 -10.81 3.80
CA LEU A 98 3.28 -10.17 2.54
C LEU A 98 2.87 -8.71 2.74
N LEU A 99 2.17 -8.40 3.83
CA LEU A 99 1.83 -7.02 4.18
C LEU A 99 3.09 -6.19 4.44
N LEU A 100 4.03 -6.70 5.23
CA LEU A 100 5.29 -6.01 5.51
C LEU A 100 6.16 -5.83 4.25
N LYS A 101 6.19 -6.82 3.35
CA LYS A 101 6.85 -6.69 2.04
C LYS A 101 6.19 -5.60 1.18
N THR A 102 4.86 -5.53 1.16
CA THR A 102 4.10 -4.48 0.45
C THR A 102 4.39 -3.10 1.03
N ILE A 103 4.34 -2.95 2.36
CA ILE A 103 4.68 -1.70 3.06
C ILE A 103 6.10 -1.26 2.71
N ASN A 104 7.08 -2.17 2.81
CA ASN A 104 8.47 -1.85 2.49
C ASN A 104 8.65 -1.46 1.02
N THR A 105 7.95 -2.13 0.10
CA THR A 105 7.94 -1.78 -1.31
C THR A 105 7.40 -0.37 -1.53
N ARG A 106 6.24 -0.04 -0.93
CA ARG A 106 5.64 1.28 -1.02
C ARG A 106 6.56 2.36 -0.44
N LYS A 107 7.12 2.15 0.75
CA LYS A 107 8.06 3.08 1.39
C LYS A 107 9.30 3.39 0.53
N ARG A 108 9.81 2.42 -0.24
CA ARG A 108 10.97 2.62 -1.14
C ARG A 108 10.69 3.54 -2.33
N HIS A 109 9.42 3.75 -2.69
CA HIS A 109 9.04 4.68 -3.75
C HIS A 109 9.09 6.15 -3.31
N TYR A 110 9.16 6.40 -2.00
CA TYR A 110 9.31 7.74 -1.44
C TYR A 110 10.76 8.18 -1.44
N ARG A 111 11.00 9.41 -1.89
CA ARG A 111 12.31 10.06 -1.86
C ARG A 111 12.19 11.45 -1.25
N LYS A 112 13.25 11.88 -0.57
CA LYS A 112 13.33 13.21 0.06
C LYS A 112 13.51 14.26 -1.04
N CYS A 113 12.68 15.28 -1.05
CA CYS A 113 12.83 16.41 -1.95
C CYS A 113 14.07 17.23 -1.55
N GLN A 114 14.91 17.59 -2.52
CA GLN A 114 16.13 18.38 -2.29
C GLN A 114 15.85 19.80 -1.79
N PHE A 115 14.67 20.36 -2.06
CA PHE A 115 14.32 21.73 -1.68
C PHE A 115 13.56 21.83 -0.36
N CYS A 116 12.45 21.10 -0.20
CA CYS A 116 11.65 21.18 1.03
C CYS A 116 12.01 20.14 2.09
N GLY A 117 12.80 19.12 1.73
CA GLY A 117 13.15 18.04 2.65
C GLY A 117 12.02 17.05 2.96
N GLU A 118 10.82 17.23 2.40
CA GLU A 118 9.71 16.29 2.58
C GLU A 118 9.87 15.02 1.76
N LYS A 119 9.32 13.90 2.24
CA LYS A 119 9.27 12.65 1.48
C LYS A 119 8.09 12.68 0.52
N ALA A 120 8.34 12.56 -0.77
CA ALA A 120 7.32 12.50 -1.80
C ALA A 120 7.31 11.15 -2.52
N ALA A 121 6.10 10.63 -2.77
CA ALA A 121 5.89 9.43 -3.57
C ALA A 121 6.32 9.64 -5.03
N LYS A 122 6.51 8.57 -5.80
CA LYS A 122 6.98 8.66 -7.20
C LYS A 122 6.01 9.47 -8.07
N GLU A 123 4.71 9.27 -7.88
CA GLU A 123 3.61 9.95 -8.56
C GLU A 123 3.44 11.42 -8.18
N HIS A 124 4.13 11.90 -7.14
CA HIS A 124 4.12 13.31 -6.71
C HIS A 124 5.49 13.97 -6.89
N ARG A 125 6.35 13.36 -7.71
CA ARG A 125 7.70 13.84 -8.00
C ARG A 125 7.86 14.19 -9.48
N PHE A 126 8.50 15.34 -9.69
CA PHE A 126 8.83 15.85 -11.01
C PHE A 126 9.97 15.05 -11.62
N ASP A 127 11.01 14.83 -10.82
CA ASP A 127 12.21 14.08 -11.19
C ASP A 127 12.64 13.17 -10.02
N ARG A 128 13.89 12.72 -10.02
CA ARG A 128 14.41 11.84 -8.97
C ARG A 128 14.42 12.51 -7.59
N ASP A 129 14.68 13.82 -7.52
CA ASP A 129 15.06 14.53 -6.29
C ASP A 129 14.12 15.71 -5.97
N THR A 130 13.14 16.00 -6.81
CA THR A 130 12.24 17.17 -6.69
C THR A 130 10.77 16.76 -6.66
N CYS A 131 10.00 17.25 -5.67
CA CYS A 131 8.54 17.09 -5.65
C CYS A 131 7.84 18.07 -6.59
N HIS A 132 6.61 17.76 -7.05
CA HIS A 132 5.84 18.64 -7.95
C HIS A 132 5.71 20.07 -7.41
N GLY A 133 5.37 20.22 -6.13
CA GLY A 133 5.19 21.55 -5.52
C GLY A 133 6.49 22.38 -5.43
N CYS A 134 7.66 21.75 -5.38
CA CYS A 134 8.94 22.47 -5.47
C CYS A 134 9.33 22.75 -6.92
N ALA A 135 9.04 21.84 -7.85
CA ALA A 135 9.29 22.07 -9.28
C ALA A 135 8.49 23.28 -9.79
N SER A 136 7.21 23.43 -9.40
CA SER A 136 6.42 24.61 -9.76
C SER A 136 7.02 25.90 -9.21
N ARG A 137 7.54 25.89 -7.97
CA ARG A 137 8.13 27.08 -7.33
C ARG A 137 9.52 27.45 -7.83
N GLN A 138 10.36 26.45 -8.10
CA GLN A 138 11.78 26.66 -8.45
C GLN A 138 12.00 26.73 -9.96
N PHE A 139 11.21 25.99 -10.75
CA PHE A 139 11.40 25.82 -12.19
C PHE A 139 10.21 26.33 -13.02
N GLY A 140 9.13 26.80 -12.37
CA GLY A 140 7.95 27.30 -13.08
C GLY A 140 7.13 26.20 -13.79
N VAL A 141 7.27 24.93 -13.38
CA VAL A 141 6.52 23.82 -13.97
C VAL A 141 5.02 23.93 -13.66
N VAL A 142 4.19 23.79 -14.69
CA VAL A 142 2.72 23.74 -14.60
C VAL A 142 2.26 22.32 -14.94
N TYR A 143 1.41 21.74 -14.09
CA TYR A 143 0.84 20.39 -14.24
C TYR A 143 -0.59 20.48 -14.70
#